data_AF-A0A950C0R7-F1
#
_entry.id   AF-A0A950C0R7-F1
#
_cell.length_a   1.000
_cell.length_b   1.000
_cell.length_c   1.000
_cell.angle_alpha   90.00
_cell.angle_beta   90.00
_cell.angle_gamma   90.00
#
_symmetry.space_group_name_H-M   'P 1'
#
loop_
_entity.id
_entity.type
_entity.pdbx_description
1 polymer ?
#
loop_
_entity_poly.entity_id
_entity_poly.type
_entity_poly.pdbx_seq_one_letter_code
_entity_poly.pdbx_strand_id
1 'polypeptide(L)'
;GLEHLEKAVREALLERALDAEVETGVSNGRVLAYLAQHAQIQNRVYDHDRVLLQCRIPRRCLDFLQERGVQVRANGQRMYA
;
A
#
# COMPACT_ATOMS: atom_id res chain seq x y z
N GLY A 1 -1.92 28.38 3.65
CA GLY A 1 -1.64 28.13 2.23
C GLY A 1 -1.88 26.67 1.92
N LEU A 2 -2.23 26.34 0.67
CA LEU A 2 -2.59 24.97 0.25
C LEU A 2 -1.48 23.94 0.55
N GLU A 3 -0.21 24.34 0.47
CA GLU A 3 0.95 23.49 0.79
C GLU A 3 0.99 23.05 2.26
N HIS A 4 0.55 23.93 3.18
CA HIS A 4 0.45 23.61 4.61
C HIS A 4 -0.69 22.62 4.87
N LEU A 5 -1.79 22.73 4.12
CA LEU A 5 -2.89 21.77 4.19
C LEU A 5 -2.46 20.42 3.62
N GLU A 6 -1.77 20.41 2.48
CA GLU A 6 -1.22 19.19 1.89
C GLU A 6 -0.26 18.49 2.85
N LYS A 7 0.65 19.23 3.48
CA LYS A 7 1.58 18.69 4.47
C LYS A 7 0.86 18.14 5.69
N ALA A 8 -0.08 18.88 6.29
CA ALA A 8 -0.85 18.43 7.45
C ALA A 8 -1.73 17.21 7.12
N VAL A 9 -2.30 17.15 5.93
CA VAL A 9 -3.06 16.00 5.43
C VAL A 9 -2.14 14.81 5.21
N ARG A 10 -0.98 14.99 4.57
CA ARG A 10 0.02 13.93 4.40
C ARG A 10 0.49 13.40 5.76
N GLU A 11 0.79 14.27 6.72
CA GLU A 11 1.21 13.90 8.08
C GLU A 11 0.10 13.12 8.81
N ALA A 12 -1.14 13.63 8.83
CA ALA A 12 -2.28 12.93 9.45
C ALA A 12 -2.60 11.59 8.78
N LEU A 13 -2.37 11.48 7.46
CA LEU A 13 -2.55 10.24 6.70
C LEU A 13 -1.41 9.24 6.94
N LEU A 14 -0.19 9.71 7.17
CA LEU A 14 0.98 8.90 7.52
C LEU A 14 0.91 8.44 8.98
N GLU A 15 0.39 9.25 9.90
CA GLU A 15 0.12 8.87 11.29
C GLU A 15 -0.85 7.70 11.41
N ARG A 16 -1.72 7.52 10.40
CA ARG A 16 -2.65 6.39 10.29
C ARG A 16 -2.19 5.32 9.29
N ALA A 17 -0.96 5.41 8.80
CA ALA A 17 -0.42 4.42 7.89
C ALA A 17 0.12 3.21 8.66
N LEU A 18 -0.05 2.03 8.07
CA LEU A 18 0.42 0.77 8.63
C LEU A 18 1.52 0.20 7.74
N ASP A 19 2.48 -0.47 8.37
CA ASP A 19 3.46 -1.26 7.66
C ASP A 19 2.81 -2.57 7.20
N ALA A 20 2.89 -2.84 5.89
CA ALA A 20 2.25 -3.99 5.30
C ALA A 20 3.07 -4.63 4.17
N GLU A 21 2.87 -5.93 4.02
CA GLU A 21 3.30 -6.72 2.88
C GLU A 21 2.13 -6.89 1.91
N VAL A 22 2.32 -6.41 0.69
CA VAL A 22 1.36 -6.54 -0.40
C VAL A 22 1.88 -7.56 -1.41
N GLU A 23 1.09 -8.60 -1.65
CA GLU A 23 1.39 -9.64 -2.62
C GLU A 23 0.40 -9.53 -3.79
N THR A 24 0.91 -9.33 -5.01
CA THR A 24 0.10 -9.22 -6.22
C THR A 24 0.84 -9.83 -7.41
N GLY A 25 0.11 -10.19 -8.48
CA GLY A 25 0.73 -10.58 -9.74
C GLY A 25 1.47 -9.42 -10.41
N VAL A 26 2.56 -9.71 -11.13
CA VAL A 26 3.31 -8.73 -11.96
C VAL A 26 2.42 -8.07 -13.02
N SER A 27 1.40 -8.79 -13.49
CA SER A 27 0.41 -8.34 -14.48
C SER A 27 -0.60 -7.35 -13.90
N ASN A 28 -0.69 -7.19 -12.58
CA ASN A 28 -1.61 -6.26 -11.92
C ASN A 28 -1.03 -4.84 -11.87
N GLY A 29 -0.70 -4.30 -13.05
CA GLY A 29 -0.04 -2.99 -13.19
C GLY A 29 -0.81 -1.84 -12.53
N ARG A 30 -2.14 -1.93 -12.43
CA ARG A 30 -2.97 -0.92 -11.77
C ARG A 30 -2.69 -0.85 -10.26
N VAL A 31 -2.56 -1.98 -9.59
CA VAL A 31 -2.24 -2.04 -8.15
C VAL A 31 -0.81 -1.53 -7.91
N LEU A 32 0.14 -1.94 -8.76
CA LEU A 32 1.52 -1.47 -8.68
C LEU A 32 1.63 0.05 -8.85
N ALA A 33 0.92 0.62 -9.82
CA ALA A 33 0.87 2.06 -10.06
C ALA A 33 0.22 2.81 -8.89
N TYR A 34 -0.88 2.27 -8.35
CA TYR A 34 -1.58 2.86 -7.21
C TYR A 34 -0.69 2.89 -5.95
N LEU A 35 -0.02 1.78 -5.63
CA LEU A 35 0.91 1.71 -4.51
C LEU A 35 2.10 2.65 -4.71
N ALA A 36 2.63 2.77 -5.92
CA ALA A 36 3.71 3.72 -6.22
C ALA A 36 3.30 5.19 -6.01
N GLN A 37 2.02 5.53 -6.18
CA GLN A 37 1.51 6.90 -6.02
C GLN A 37 1.09 7.23 -4.59
N HIS A 38 0.57 6.24 -3.84
CA HIS A 38 -0.11 6.49 -2.57
C HIS A 38 0.52 5.82 -1.35
N ALA A 39 1.43 4.86 -1.55
CA ALA A 39 2.14 4.16 -0.50
C ALA A 39 3.63 4.51 -0.50
N GLN A 40 4.27 4.32 0.64
CA GLN A 40 5.72 4.42 0.74
C GLN A 40 6.33 3.02 0.64
N ILE A 41 6.88 2.69 -0.52
CA ILE A 41 7.48 1.38 -0.79
C ILE A 41 8.89 1.33 -0.17
N GLN A 42 9.12 0.38 0.71
CA GLN A 42 10.39 0.14 1.39
C GLN A 42 11.22 -0.92 0.66
N ASN A 43 10.56 -2.00 0.22
CA ASN A 43 11.20 -3.07 -0.52
C ASN A 43 10.25 -3.62 -1.59
N ARG A 44 10.83 -4.12 -2.68
CA ARG A 44 10.10 -4.77 -3.76
C ARG A 44 10.88 -5.97 -4.27
N VAL A 45 10.27 -7.14 -4.19
CA VAL A 45 10.83 -8.41 -4.68
C VAL A 45 9.94 -8.94 -5.80
N TYR A 46 10.56 -9.32 -6.90
CA TYR A 46 9.91 -9.98 -8.02
C TYR A 46 10.23 -11.47 -7.96
N ASP A 47 9.20 -12.31 -7.99
CA ASP A 47 9.34 -13.76 -8.06
C ASP A 47 8.41 -14.30 -9.15
N HIS A 48 8.99 -14.70 -10.28
CA HIS A 48 8.26 -15.19 -11.46
C HIS A 48 7.08 -14.26 -11.83
N ASP A 49 5.86 -14.71 -11.54
CA ASP A 49 4.62 -14.00 -11.85
C ASP A 49 4.08 -13.15 -10.69
N ARG A 50 4.80 -13.06 -9.57
CA ARG A 50 4.39 -12.34 -8.36
C ARG A 50 5.35 -11.21 -8.00
N VAL A 51 4.80 -10.21 -7.35
CA VAL A 51 5.51 -9.09 -6.75
C VAL A 51 5.11 -9.03 -5.29
N LEU A 52 6.13 -9.05 -4.43
CA LEU A 52 5.99 -8.76 -3.02
C LEU A 52 6.49 -7.34 -2.75
N LEU A 53 5.62 -6.50 -2.21
CA LEU A 53 5.96 -5.13 -1.82
C LEU A 53 5.86 -5.00 -0.31
N GLN A 54 6.95 -4.62 0.34
CA GLN A 54 6.92 -4.11 1.70
C GLN A 54 6.72 -2.61 1.61
N CYS A 55 5.58 -2.13 2.08
CA CYS A 55 5.23 -0.72 2.00
C CYS A 55 4.47 -0.25 3.23
N ARG A 56 4.64 1.02 3.56
CA ARG A 56 3.78 1.72 4.50
C ARG A 56 2.59 2.27 3.73
N ILE A 57 1.41 1.70 3.97
CA ILE A 57 0.16 2.05 3.29
C ILE A 57 -0.76 2.83 4.23
N PRO A 58 -1.29 3.97 3.80
CA PRO A 58 -2.38 4.63 4.52
C PRO A 58 -3.63 3.75 4.55
N ARG A 59 -4.38 3.75 5.66
CA ARG A 59 -5.60 2.93 5.82
C ARG A 59 -6.62 3.07 4.70
N ARG A 60 -6.79 4.27 4.12
CA ARG A 60 -7.70 4.50 2.97
C ARG A 60 -7.36 3.69 1.71
N CYS A 61 -6.12 3.22 1.60
CA CYS A 61 -5.66 2.42 0.47
C CYS A 61 -6.09 0.95 0.61
N LEU A 62 -6.45 0.50 1.82
CA LEU A 62 -6.84 -0.88 2.08
C LEU A 62 -8.10 -1.27 1.32
N ASP A 63 -9.11 -0.40 1.30
CA ASP A 63 -10.38 -0.66 0.59
C ASP A 63 -10.12 -0.93 -0.90
N PHE A 64 -9.30 -0.09 -1.55
CA PHE A 64 -8.93 -0.28 -2.96
C PHE A 64 -8.17 -1.59 -3.22
N LEU A 65 -7.28 -2.00 -2.30
CA LEU A 65 -6.53 -3.25 -2.42
C LEU A 65 -7.43 -4.47 -2.21
N GLN A 66 -8.36 -4.40 -1.24
CA GLN A 66 -9.34 -5.45 -0.97
C GLN A 66 -10.31 -5.67 -2.14
N GLU A 67 -10.84 -4.59 -2.73
CA GLU A 67 -11.70 -4.67 -3.93
C GLU A 67 -11.01 -5.34 -5.12
N ARG A 68 -9.67 -5.29 -5.17
CA ARG A 68 -8.86 -5.90 -6.23
C ARG A 68 -8.40 -7.32 -5.90
N GLY A 69 -8.85 -7.87 -4.77
CA GLY A 69 -8.47 -9.20 -4.31
C GLY A 69 -6.99 -9.34 -3.99
N VAL A 70 -6.32 -8.23 -3.66
CA VAL A 70 -4.89 -8.21 -3.35
C VAL A 70 -4.68 -8.67 -1.92
N GLN A 71 -3.70 -9.56 -1.71
CA GLN A 71 -3.37 -9.99 -0.35
C GLN A 71 -2.51 -8.95 0.35
N VAL A 72 -3.01 -8.44 1.47
CA VAL A 72 -2.31 -7.48 2.31
C VAL A 72 -2.08 -8.10 3.70
N ARG A 73 -0.85 -8.09 4.18
CA ARG A 73 -0.45 -8.56 5.51
C ARG A 73 0.07 -7.40 6.32
N ALA A 74 -0.66 -6.98 7.36
CA ALA A 74 -0.28 -5.88 8.23
C ALA A 74 0.36 -6.42 9.52
N ASN A 75 1.54 -5.92 9.91
CA ASN A 75 2.19 -6.27 11.19
C ASN A 75 2.29 -7.79 11.49
N GLY A 76 2.52 -8.63 10.48
CA GLY A 76 2.62 -10.09 10.66
C GLY A 76 1.29 -10.80 10.94
N GLN A 77 0.17 -10.07 11.07
CA GLN A 77 -1.17 -10.63 11.19
C GLN A 77 -1.87 -10.59 9.83
N ARG A 78 -2.33 -11.74 9.35
CA ARG A 78 -3.17 -11.83 8.15
C ARG A 78 -4.48 -11.09 8.45
N MET A 79 -4.67 -9.91 7.85
CA MET A 79 -5.98 -9.27 7.85
C MET A 79 -6.83 -9.96 6.79
N TYR A 80 -7.60 -10.95 7.21
CA TYR A 80 -8.85 -11.30 6.55
C TYR A 80 -9.92 -10.43 7.21
N ALA A 81 -10.44 -9.46 6.46
CA ALA A 81 -11.75 -8.91 6.72
C ALA A 81 -12.66 -9.41 5.58
#